data_AF-A0A7Z1PIE1-F1
#
_entry.id   AF-A0A7Z1PIE1-F1
#
_cell.length_a   1.000
_cell.length_b   1.000
_cell.length_c   1.000
_cell.angle_alpha   90.00
_cell.angle_beta   90.00
_cell.angle_gamma   90.00
#
_symmetry.space_group_name_H-M   'P 1'
#
loop_
_entity.id
_entity.type
_entity.pdbx_description
1 polymer ?
#
loop_
_entity_poly.entity_id
_entity_poly.type
_entity_poly.pdbx_seq_one_letter_code
_entity_poly.pdbx_strand_id
1 'polypeptide(L)'
;MENKKISSWINEQQRLTLCRKLIMTGQYSSQEEIRSEMKKAGYKRISQSSVSRMLTMLGVIKIRNARGVQVYSLHRRADADSLSSELSKPLIAMVTSVEHSSKFILVHTTKGCGRVIANFIESCCLP
;
A
#
# COMPACT_ATOMS: atom_id res chain seq x y z
N MET A 1 -27.47 -6.70 7.63
CA MET A 1 -26.75 -5.40 7.72
C MET A 1 -25.27 -5.53 7.38
N GLU A 2 -24.66 -6.72 7.51
CA GLU A 2 -23.31 -7.09 7.04
C GLU A 2 -22.95 -6.62 5.62
N ASN A 3 -23.79 -6.98 4.63
CA ASN A 3 -23.45 -6.82 3.20
C ASN A 3 -23.25 -5.36 2.76
N LYS A 4 -23.88 -4.40 3.44
CA LYS A 4 -23.73 -2.97 3.13
C LYS A 4 -22.43 -2.38 3.69
N LYS A 5 -21.94 -2.90 4.82
CA LYS A 5 -20.63 -2.51 5.37
C LYS A 5 -19.49 -3.04 4.51
N ILE A 6 -19.59 -4.31 4.08
CA ILE A 6 -18.59 -4.95 3.23
C ILE A 6 -18.45 -4.22 1.89
N SER A 7 -19.56 -3.89 1.23
CA SER A 7 -19.53 -3.14 -0.04
C SER A 7 -19.01 -1.71 0.10
N SER A 8 -19.29 -1.04 1.22
CA SER A 8 -18.72 0.28 1.51
C SER A 8 -17.20 0.22 1.69
N TRP A 9 -16.71 -0.77 2.43
CA TRP A 9 -15.28 -0.94 2.68
C TRP A 9 -14.50 -1.26 1.40
N ILE A 10 -15.04 -2.14 0.55
CA ILE A 10 -14.44 -2.47 -0.76
C ILE A 10 -14.32 -1.23 -1.65
N ASN A 11 -15.36 -0.38 -1.69
CA ASN A 11 -15.33 0.86 -2.46
C ASN A 11 -14.27 1.86 -1.94
N GLU A 12 -14.07 1.93 -0.63
CA GLU A 12 -13.06 2.80 -0.03
C GLU A 12 -11.64 2.30 -0.35
N GLN A 13 -11.41 0.98 -0.27
CA GLN A 13 -10.14 0.36 -0.66
C GLN A 13 -9.83 0.58 -2.14
N GLN A 14 -10.80 0.41 -3.03
CA GLN A 14 -10.61 0.67 -4.47
C GLN A 14 -10.19 2.12 -4.75
N ARG A 15 -10.74 3.09 -4.02
CA ARG A 15 -10.37 4.51 -4.15
C ARG A 15 -8.96 4.77 -3.68
N LEU A 16 -8.55 4.17 -2.57
CA LEU A 16 -7.18 4.26 -2.05
C LEU A 16 -6.18 3.64 -3.03
N THR A 17 -6.48 2.45 -3.56
CA THR A 17 -5.64 1.77 -4.55
C THR A 17 -5.47 2.59 -5.83
N LEU A 18 -6.56 3.18 -6.34
CA LEU A 18 -6.46 4.07 -7.50
C LEU A 18 -5.65 5.33 -7.19
N CYS A 19 -5.90 5.99 -6.06
CA CYS A 19 -5.17 7.20 -5.65
C CYS A 19 -3.67 6.92 -5.55
N ARG A 20 -3.31 5.78 -4.94
CA ARG A 20 -1.93 5.29 -4.87
C ARG A 20 -1.33 5.09 -6.27
N LYS A 21 -2.05 4.41 -7.16
CA LYS A 21 -1.59 4.17 -8.55
C LYS A 21 -1.32 5.49 -9.27
N LEU A 22 -2.22 6.46 -9.17
CA LEU A 22 -2.05 7.79 -9.77
C LEU A 22 -0.73 8.42 -9.30
N ILE A 23 -0.48 8.46 -7.98
CA ILE A 23 0.73 9.09 -7.40
C ILE A 23 2.01 8.36 -7.83
N MET A 24 1.95 7.05 -8.08
CA MET A 24 3.11 6.29 -8.59
C MET A 24 3.40 6.59 -10.06
N THR A 25 2.36 6.78 -10.89
CA THR A 25 2.52 6.93 -12.34
C THR A 25 2.64 8.39 -12.80
N GLY A 26 2.16 9.34 -11.99
CA GLY A 26 2.06 10.75 -12.34
C GLY A 26 2.92 11.65 -11.45
N GLN A 27 3.03 12.92 -11.84
CA GLN A 27 3.61 13.97 -11.01
C GLN A 27 2.53 15.02 -10.77
N TYR A 28 2.05 15.10 -9.53
CA TYR A 28 0.99 16.03 -9.15
C TYR A 28 1.51 17.05 -8.16
N SER A 29 1.30 18.33 -8.47
CA SER A 29 1.73 19.43 -7.60
C SER A 29 0.65 19.85 -6.60
N SER A 30 -0.61 19.52 -6.90
CA SER A 30 -1.79 19.94 -6.14
C SER A 30 -2.80 18.81 -5.91
N GLN A 31 -3.60 18.93 -4.85
CA GLN A 31 -4.68 17.97 -4.55
C GLN A 31 -5.79 18.01 -5.62
N GLU A 32 -6.00 19.17 -6.26
CA GLU A 32 -7.02 19.32 -7.29
C GLU A 32 -6.65 18.57 -8.57
N GLU A 33 -5.37 18.49 -8.94
CA GLU A 33 -4.92 17.65 -10.04
C GLU A 33 -5.24 16.18 -9.79
N ILE A 34 -4.91 15.66 -8.61
CA ILE A 34 -5.24 14.28 -8.22
C ILE A 34 -6.75 14.05 -8.24
N ARG A 35 -7.53 15.02 -7.73
CA ARG A 35 -9.00 14.97 -7.75
C ARG A 35 -9.55 14.91 -9.18
N SER A 36 -8.99 15.70 -10.09
CA SER A 36 -9.39 15.72 -11.50
C SER A 36 -9.16 14.37 -12.15
N GLU A 37 -7.99 13.76 -11.93
CA GLU A 37 -7.68 12.42 -12.45
C GLU A 37 -8.58 11.33 -11.84
N MET A 38 -8.89 11.41 -10.54
CA MET A 38 -9.85 10.49 -9.92
C MET A 38 -11.27 10.65 -10.48
N LYS A 39 -11.68 11.88 -10.83
CA LYS A 39 -12.98 12.11 -11.50
C LYS A 39 -12.99 11.50 -12.91
N LYS A 40 -11.90 11.64 -13.67
CA LYS A 40 -11.75 11.02 -15.00
C LYS A 40 -11.79 9.49 -14.92
N ALA A 41 -11.24 8.91 -13.85
CA ALA A 41 -11.30 7.48 -13.58
C ALA A 41 -12.67 6.98 -13.06
N GLY A 42 -13.70 7.85 -12.99
CA GLY A 42 -15.08 7.46 -12.67
C GLY A 42 -15.60 7.97 -11.32
N TYR A 43 -14.77 8.55 -10.46
CA TYR A 43 -15.17 9.04 -9.14
C TYR A 43 -15.68 10.50 -9.18
N LYS A 44 -16.75 10.76 -9.95
CA LYS A 44 -17.28 12.12 -10.23
C LYS A 44 -17.59 12.96 -8.98
N ARG A 45 -18.05 12.33 -7.89
CA ARG A 45 -18.48 12.99 -6.64
C ARG A 45 -17.37 13.14 -5.59
N ILE A 46 -16.10 12.95 -5.95
CA ILE A 46 -15.00 13.06 -4.99
C ILE A 46 -14.70 14.52 -4.63
N SER A 47 -14.66 14.81 -3.32
CA SER A 47 -14.31 16.12 -2.78
C SER A 47 -12.80 16.23 -2.57
N GLN A 48 -12.32 17.48 -2.44
CA GLN A 48 -10.93 17.75 -2.08
C GLN A 48 -10.58 17.18 -0.70
N SER A 49 -11.50 17.25 0.27
CA SER A 49 -11.31 16.67 1.61
C SER A 49 -11.13 15.14 1.58
N SER A 50 -11.84 14.42 0.70
CA SER A 50 -11.62 12.99 0.50
C SER A 50 -10.22 12.70 -0.04
N VAL A 51 -9.76 13.47 -1.03
CA VAL A 51 -8.41 13.34 -1.58
C VAL A 51 -7.36 13.62 -0.50
N SER A 52 -7.51 14.72 0.26
CA SER A 52 -6.60 15.04 1.36
C SER A 52 -6.51 13.90 2.37
N ARG A 53 -7.64 13.30 2.75
CA ARG A 53 -7.67 12.17 3.70
C ARG A 53 -6.94 10.95 3.13
N MET A 54 -7.17 10.61 1.87
CA MET A 54 -6.48 9.49 1.22
C MET A 54 -4.97 9.72 1.13
N LEU A 55 -4.52 10.95 0.83
CA LEU A 55 -3.10 11.30 0.82
C LEU A 55 -2.45 11.11 2.19
N THR A 56 -3.14 11.52 3.26
CA THR A 56 -2.69 11.28 4.63
C THR A 56 -2.65 9.78 4.95
N MET A 57 -3.68 9.02 4.59
CA MET A 57 -3.74 7.56 4.83
C MET A 57 -2.65 6.79 4.09
N LEU A 58 -2.30 7.24 2.88
CA LEU A 58 -1.26 6.62 2.06
C LEU A 58 0.17 7.04 2.46
N GLY A 59 0.32 7.91 3.47
CA GLY A 59 1.65 8.38 3.90
C GLY A 59 2.38 9.17 2.81
N VAL A 60 1.65 9.91 1.99
CA VAL A 60 2.21 10.66 0.85
C VAL A 60 3.01 11.85 1.38
N ILE A 61 4.22 12.03 0.86
CA ILE A 61 5.08 13.16 1.16
C ILE A 61 5.19 14.08 -0.06
N LYS A 62 5.61 15.32 0.17
CA LYS A 62 5.95 16.25 -0.90
C LYS A 62 7.46 16.25 -1.12
N ILE A 63 7.90 15.89 -2.32
CA ILE A 63 9.30 15.91 -2.74
C ILE A 63 9.52 16.94 -3.84
N ARG A 64 10.75 17.44 -4.02
CA ARG A 64 11.09 18.19 -5.23
C ARG A 64 11.44 17.22 -6.35
N ASN A 65 10.78 17.35 -7.49
CA ASN A 65 11.13 16.60 -8.70
C ASN A 65 12.40 17.17 -9.36
N ALA A 66 12.90 16.50 -10.40
CA ALA A 66 14.07 16.95 -11.17
C ALA A 66 13.90 18.33 -11.84
N ARG A 67 12.66 18.84 -11.92
CA ARG A 67 12.33 20.18 -12.44
C ARG A 67 12.24 21.24 -11.32
N GLY A 68 12.57 20.89 -10.08
CA GLY A 68 12.48 21.77 -8.91
C GLY A 68 11.06 22.00 -8.37
N VAL A 69 10.04 21.37 -8.97
CA VAL A 69 8.64 21.50 -8.57
C VAL A 69 8.33 20.53 -7.42
N GLN A 70 7.61 21.03 -6.42
CA GLN A 70 7.16 20.21 -5.31
C GLN A 70 5.98 19.34 -5.73
N VAL A 71 6.15 18.02 -5.71
CA VAL A 71 5.14 17.04 -6.15
C VAL A 71 4.85 16.03 -5.05
N TYR A 72 3.63 15.51 -5.05
CA TYR A 72 3.22 14.40 -4.21
C TYR A 72 3.93 13.12 -4.66
N SER A 73 4.50 12.40 -3.71
CA SER A 73 5.16 11.11 -3.93
C SER A 73 4.89 10.19 -2.74
N LEU A 74 4.74 8.91 -3.00
CA LEU A 74 4.65 7.93 -1.92
C LEU A 74 6.00 7.87 -1.21
N HIS A 75 5.98 7.86 0.12
CA HIS A 75 7.19 7.62 0.88
C HIS A 75 7.76 6.24 0.49
N ARG A 76 9.07 6.16 0.23
CA ARG A 76 9.80 4.95 -0.20
C ARG A 76 9.82 3.80 0.84
N ARG A 77 8.92 3.84 1.82
CA ARG A 77 8.61 2.71 2.72
C ARG A 77 7.31 2.01 2.31
N ALA A 78 6.40 2.69 1.62
CA ALA A 78 5.11 2.15 1.23
C ALA A 78 5.24 1.11 0.09
N ASP A 79 6.25 1.21 -0.76
CA ASP A 79 6.65 0.23 -1.77
C ASP A 79 7.06 -1.12 -1.16
N ALA A 80 7.65 -1.12 0.05
CA ALA A 80 7.81 -2.35 0.82
C ALA A 80 6.45 -2.94 1.23
N ASP A 81 5.46 -2.09 1.58
CA ASP A 81 4.11 -2.53 1.99
C ASP A 81 3.18 -2.95 0.83
N SER A 82 3.38 -2.43 -0.40
CA SER A 82 2.59 -2.87 -1.56
C SER A 82 3.18 -4.12 -2.22
N LEU A 83 4.50 -4.25 -2.24
CA LEU A 83 5.15 -5.50 -2.60
C LEU A 83 4.84 -6.57 -1.55
N SER A 84 4.78 -6.22 -0.27
CA SER A 84 4.36 -7.16 0.75
C SER A 84 2.92 -7.63 0.53
N SER A 85 1.94 -6.83 0.12
CA SER A 85 0.56 -7.33 -0.04
C SER A 85 0.32 -8.31 -1.20
N GLU A 86 1.00 -8.17 -2.34
CA GLU A 86 0.84 -9.10 -3.48
C GLU A 86 1.85 -10.25 -3.43
N LEU A 87 3.08 -10.00 -2.96
CA LEU A 87 4.11 -11.03 -2.79
C LEU A 87 3.92 -11.83 -1.50
N SER A 88 3.21 -11.31 -0.49
CA SER A 88 2.90 -12.07 0.73
C SER A 88 1.98 -13.25 0.44
N LYS A 89 1.05 -13.18 -0.51
CA LYS A 89 0.12 -14.29 -0.75
C LYS A 89 0.85 -15.59 -1.15
N PRO A 90 1.78 -15.58 -2.13
CA PRO A 90 2.63 -16.73 -2.40
C PRO A 90 3.53 -17.14 -1.22
N LEU A 91 4.10 -16.16 -0.50
CA LEU A 91 5.03 -16.44 0.60
C LEU A 91 4.33 -17.04 1.82
N ILE A 92 3.12 -16.58 2.15
CA ILE A 92 2.27 -17.12 3.20
C ILE A 92 1.92 -18.58 2.89
N ALA A 93 1.63 -18.90 1.61
CA ALA A 93 1.37 -20.28 1.20
C ALA A 93 2.58 -21.22 1.36
N MET A 94 3.80 -20.68 1.47
CA MET A 94 5.01 -21.45 1.75
C MET A 94 5.23 -21.72 3.24
N VAL A 95 4.52 -21.01 4.13
CA VAL A 95 4.60 -21.22 5.58
C VAL A 95 3.56 -22.26 5.99
N THR A 96 4.00 -23.37 6.55
CA THR A 96 3.15 -24.48 6.96
C THR A 96 2.64 -24.32 8.38
N SER A 97 3.49 -23.83 9.30
CA SER A 97 3.09 -23.52 10.67
C SER A 97 4.07 -22.54 11.32
N VAL A 98 3.63 -21.90 12.41
CA VAL A 98 4.46 -21.00 13.21
C VAL A 98 4.29 -21.37 14.67
N GLU A 99 5.41 -21.54 15.37
CA GLU A 99 5.47 -21.80 16.80
C GLU A 99 6.30 -20.71 17.48
N HIS A 100 6.06 -20.45 18.76
CA HIS A 100 6.79 -19.43 19.50
C HIS A 100 7.17 -19.89 20.91
N SER A 101 8.21 -19.27 21.43
CA SER A 101 8.63 -19.32 22.83
C SER A 101 8.94 -17.90 23.31
N SER A 102 9.35 -17.74 24.57
CA SER A 102 9.66 -16.42 25.15
C SER A 102 10.82 -15.70 24.46
N LYS A 103 11.67 -16.42 23.71
CA LYS A 103 12.86 -15.87 23.05
C LYS A 103 12.96 -16.16 21.54
N PHE A 104 12.11 -17.04 21.01
CA PHE A 104 12.26 -17.54 19.64
C PHE A 104 10.91 -17.71 18.97
N ILE A 105 10.90 -17.51 17.64
CA ILE A 105 9.79 -17.88 16.76
C ILE A 105 10.34 -18.91 15.78
N LEU A 106 9.70 -20.07 15.71
CA LEU A 106 10.01 -21.12 14.76
C LEU A 106 8.99 -21.11 13.63
N VAL A 107 9.47 -20.90 12.40
CA VAL A 107 8.64 -20.87 11.20
C VAL A 107 8.88 -22.14 10.39
N HIS A 108 7.88 -23.00 10.30
CA HIS A 108 7.90 -24.17 9.43
C HIS A 108 7.51 -23.76 8.02
N THR A 109 8.31 -24.16 7.04
CA THR A 109 8.10 -23.82 5.64
C THR A 109 8.14 -25.07 4.77
N THR A 110 7.54 -24.99 3.58
CA THR A 110 7.70 -25.99 2.54
C THR A 110 9.19 -26.21 2.23
N LYS A 111 9.57 -27.46 1.99
CA LYS A 111 10.96 -27.84 1.71
C LYS A 111 11.58 -26.94 0.63
N GLY A 112 12.72 -26.34 0.94
CA GLY A 112 13.46 -25.45 0.02
C GLY A 112 13.08 -23.96 0.09
N CYS A 113 12.00 -23.59 0.79
CA CYS A 113 11.52 -22.19 0.85
C CYS A 113 12.04 -21.38 2.04
N GLY A 114 12.70 -22.01 3.01
CA GLY A 114 13.11 -21.34 4.26
C GLY A 114 13.97 -20.08 4.05
N ARG A 115 14.92 -20.12 3.10
CA ARG A 115 15.79 -18.97 2.80
C ARG A 115 15.03 -17.79 2.18
N VAL A 116 14.02 -18.07 1.37
CA VAL A 116 13.18 -17.03 0.74
C VAL A 116 12.38 -16.29 1.81
N ILE A 117 11.79 -17.04 2.74
CA ILE A 117 11.04 -16.48 3.87
C ILE A 117 11.96 -15.69 4.81
N ALA A 118 13.16 -16.18 5.10
CA ALA A 118 14.14 -15.46 5.92
C ALA A 118 14.52 -14.10 5.31
N ASN A 119 14.86 -14.07 4.02
CA ASN A 119 15.18 -12.82 3.32
C ASN A 119 13.99 -11.85 3.31
N PHE A 120 12.77 -12.37 3.17
CA PHE A 120 11.57 -11.55 3.24
C PHE A 120 11.41 -10.90 4.61
N ILE A 121 11.53 -11.67 5.70
CA ILE A 121 11.45 -11.16 7.07
C ILE A 121 12.52 -10.08 7.31
N GLU A 122 13.74 -10.29 6.83
CA GLU A 122 14.84 -9.33 6.93
C GLU A 122 14.51 -8.02 6.18
N SER A 123 13.90 -8.12 4.99
CA SER A 123 13.46 -6.97 4.21
C SER A 123 12.33 -6.17 4.88
N CYS A 124 11.58 -6.78 5.79
CA CYS A 124 10.50 -6.12 6.52
C CYS A 124 11.00 -5.17 7.62
N CYS A 125 12.30 -5.19 7.97
CA CYS A 125 12.89 -4.32 9.00
C CYS A 125 12.03 -4.24 10.28
N LEU A 126 11.63 -5.40 10.82
CA LEU A 126 10.80 -5.47 12.02
C LEU A 126 11.54 -4.84 13.22
N PRO A 127 10.86 -4.01 14.04
CA PRO A 127 11.45 -3.26 15.15
C PRO A 127 11.85 -4.14 16.35
#